data_AF-A0A1B3NRE6-F1
#
_entry.id   AF-A0A1B3NRE6-F1
#
_cell.length_a   1.000
_cell.length_b   1.000
_cell.length_c   1.000
_cell.angle_alpha   90.00
_cell.angle_beta   90.00
_cell.angle_gamma   90.00
#
_symmetry.space_group_name_H-M   'P 1'
#
loop_
_entity.id
_entity.type
_entity.pdbx_description
1 polymer ?
#
loop_
_entity_poly.entity_id
_entity_poly.type
_entity_poly.pdbx_seq_one_letter_code
_entity_poly.pdbx_strand_id
1 'polypeptide(L)'
;MTPTPPDPRLVAQADLLNPSFGTRLRRYFLTGLVIAAPLAITASVTWWFVNFVDGLVKPLIPAAYWPDTHLPYPIPGFGLIIGLLGLTLLGFMTANLVGRTLIDAGEAILNRMPVVRGLYKGVKQVFETIFSQSGTSFRKVGMVQFPQPGMWSIVFIAQEAAPEIAGRLPDGDEQIGVFLPCTPNPTTGFFFYLPRREVVELTISVEDGAKLIMSAGLIQPGAVAAKGLPRPPANPPAAA
;
A
#
# COMPACT_ATOMS: atom_id res chain seq x y z
N MET A 1 21.33 -25.29 68.67
CA MET A 1 20.63 -25.37 67.37
C MET A 1 21.42 -24.52 66.39
N THR A 2 22.34 -25.14 65.66
CA THR A 2 23.11 -24.46 64.61
C THR A 2 22.23 -24.33 63.36
N PRO A 3 22.15 -23.15 62.72
CA PRO A 3 21.32 -22.95 61.54
C PRO A 3 21.84 -23.81 60.38
N THR A 4 20.92 -24.55 59.76
CA THR A 4 21.19 -25.38 58.58
C THR A 4 21.76 -24.50 57.46
N PRO A 5 22.90 -24.88 56.85
CA PRO A 5 23.47 -24.11 55.75
C PRO A 5 22.49 -24.02 54.58
N PRO A 6 22.40 -22.86 53.91
CA PRO A 6 21.49 -22.67 52.79
C PRO A 6 21.80 -23.66 51.66
N ASP A 7 20.75 -24.24 51.07
CA ASP A 7 20.87 -25.24 50.00
C ASP A 7 21.68 -24.67 48.82
N PRO A 8 22.83 -25.27 48.46
CA PRO A 8 23.69 -24.78 47.38
C PRO A 8 22.99 -24.72 46.02
N ARG A 9 21.86 -25.42 45.84
CA ARG A 9 21.05 -25.35 44.62
C ARG A 9 20.33 -24.01 44.45
N LEU A 10 19.96 -23.33 45.54
CA LEU A 10 19.32 -22.01 45.50
C LEU A 10 20.31 -20.91 45.09
N VAL A 11 21.58 -21.04 45.47
CA VAL A 11 22.64 -20.08 45.14
C VAL A 11 23.03 -20.17 43.66
N ALA A 12 23.13 -21.38 43.12
CA ALA A 12 23.48 -21.60 41.71
C ALA A 12 22.43 -21.08 40.71
N GLN A 13 21.15 -21.03 41.10
CA GLN A 13 20.08 -20.46 40.26
C GLN A 13 20.13 -18.92 40.18
N ALA A 14 20.63 -18.24 41.20
CA ALA A 14 20.68 -16.77 41.23
C ALA A 14 21.74 -16.19 40.28
N ASP A 15 22.89 -16.87 40.12
CA ASP A 15 23.97 -16.41 39.22
C ASP A 15 23.65 -16.58 37.73
N LEU A 16 22.76 -17.50 37.37
CA LEU A 16 22.30 -17.68 35.99
C LEU A 16 21.33 -16.58 35.52
N LEU A 17 20.88 -15.70 36.43
CA LEU A 17 19.91 -14.64 36.14
C LEU A 17 20.55 -13.30 35.76
N ASN A 18 21.88 -13.17 35.78
CA ASN A 18 22.55 -11.94 35.38
C ASN A 18 22.80 -11.93 33.87
N PRO A 19 22.06 -11.13 33.07
CA PRO A 19 22.31 -11.04 31.64
C PRO A 19 23.72 -10.46 31.41
N SER A 20 24.56 -11.24 30.73
CA SER A 20 25.90 -10.86 30.28
C SER A 20 25.90 -9.48 29.63
N PHE A 21 27.00 -8.73 29.80
CA PHE A 21 27.22 -7.42 29.19
C PHE A 21 26.92 -7.43 27.68
N GLY A 22 27.31 -8.50 26.97
CA GLY A 22 27.00 -8.68 25.55
C GLY A 22 25.51 -8.77 25.24
N THR A 23 24.72 -9.43 26.09
CA THR A 23 23.26 -9.52 25.97
C THR A 23 22.61 -8.15 26.16
N ARG A 24 23.13 -7.33 27.09
CA ARG A 24 22.65 -5.96 27.34
C ARG A 24 22.98 -5.03 26.17
N LEU A 25 24.21 -5.07 25.66
CA LEU A 25 24.65 -4.27 24.51
C LEU A 25 23.85 -4.63 23.25
N ARG A 26 23.68 -5.92 22.96
CA ARG A 26 22.85 -6.40 21.84
C ARG A 26 21.40 -5.92 21.97
N ARG A 27 20.82 -5.98 23.17
CA ARG A 27 19.46 -5.50 23.42
C ARG A 27 19.35 -4.01 23.11
N TYR A 28 20.26 -3.18 23.60
CA TYR A 28 20.24 -1.74 23.33
C TYR A 28 20.45 -1.40 21.85
N PHE A 29 21.37 -2.09 21.17
CA PHE A 29 21.57 -1.93 19.74
C PHE A 29 20.31 -2.29 18.93
N LEU A 30 19.68 -3.43 19.22
CA LEU A 30 18.44 -3.85 18.53
C LEU A 30 17.27 -2.89 18.81
N THR A 31 17.11 -2.43 20.06
CA THR A 31 16.09 -1.43 20.40
C THR A 31 16.36 -0.11 19.65
N GLY A 32 17.62 0.34 19.63
CA GLY A 32 18.02 1.53 18.87
C GLY A 32 17.74 1.38 17.37
N LEU A 33 18.02 0.21 16.79
CA LEU A 33 17.76 -0.09 15.38
C LEU A 33 16.26 -0.06 15.07
N VAL A 34 15.42 -0.65 15.91
CA VAL A 34 13.95 -0.65 15.72
C VAL A 34 13.38 0.76 15.72
N ILE A 35 13.94 1.67 16.51
CA ILE A 35 13.51 3.07 16.58
C ILE A 35 14.09 3.90 15.43
N ALA A 36 15.38 3.72 15.11
CA ALA A 36 16.08 4.53 14.12
C ALA A 36 15.82 4.09 12.68
N ALA A 37 15.61 2.79 12.42
CA ALA A 37 15.45 2.26 11.07
C ALA A 37 14.27 2.89 10.30
N PRO A 38 13.06 3.03 10.86
CA PRO A 38 11.95 3.68 10.16
C PRO A 38 12.25 5.14 9.79
N LEU A 39 12.91 5.89 10.69
CA LEU A 39 13.30 7.28 10.43
C LEU A 39 14.36 7.37 9.33
N ALA A 40 15.39 6.53 9.38
CA ALA A 40 16.44 6.49 8.38
C ALA A 40 15.91 6.08 7.00
N ILE A 41 15.01 5.08 6.95
CA ILE A 41 14.34 4.66 5.72
C ILE A 41 13.50 5.81 5.15
N THR A 42 12.70 6.47 5.99
CA THR A 42 11.86 7.60 5.56
C THR A 42 12.70 8.75 5.01
N ALA A 43 13.77 9.13 5.70
CA ALA A 43 14.69 10.17 5.23
C ALA A 43 15.37 9.78 3.90
N SER A 44 15.83 8.53 3.77
CA SER A 44 16.45 8.01 2.56
C SER A 44 15.50 8.01 1.36
N VAL A 45 14.28 7.50 1.54
CA VAL A 45 13.24 7.49 0.48
C VAL A 45 12.85 8.91 0.08
N THR A 46 12.72 9.82 1.05
CA THR A 46 12.41 11.23 0.77
C THR A 46 13.53 11.89 -0.03
N TRP A 47 14.78 11.68 0.38
CA TRP A 47 15.95 12.18 -0.32
C TRP A 47 16.06 11.61 -1.74
N TRP A 48 15.83 10.30 -1.90
CA TRP A 48 15.80 9.65 -3.21
C TRP A 48 14.72 10.24 -4.11
N PHE A 49 13.50 10.42 -3.60
CA PHE A 49 12.38 10.97 -4.36
C PHE A 49 12.64 12.41 -4.80
N VAL A 50 13.15 13.26 -3.91
CA VAL A 50 13.51 14.65 -4.25
C VAL A 50 14.55 14.70 -5.37
N ASN A 51 15.61 13.89 -5.28
CA ASN A 51 16.64 13.85 -6.32
C ASN A 51 16.13 13.25 -7.63
N PHE A 52 15.22 12.28 -7.57
CA PHE A 52 14.57 11.72 -8.75
C PHE A 52 13.76 12.80 -9.49
N VAL A 53 12.91 13.55 -8.77
CA VAL A 53 12.12 14.63 -9.37
C VAL A 53 13.03 15.75 -9.90
N ASP A 54 14.03 16.17 -9.13
CA ASP A 54 15.01 17.16 -9.59
C ASP A 54 15.75 16.69 -10.84
N GLY A 55 16.12 15.41 -10.92
CA GLY A 55 16.77 14.82 -12.09
C GLY A 55 15.88 14.75 -13.33
N LEU A 56 14.55 14.64 -13.17
CA LEU A 56 13.60 14.69 -14.28
C LEU A 56 13.29 16.14 -14.72
N VAL A 57 13.17 17.07 -13.76
CA VAL A 57 12.67 18.42 -14.03
C VAL A 57 13.81 19.39 -14.40
N LYS A 58 14.96 19.35 -13.70
CA LYS A 58 16.07 20.29 -13.96
C LYS A 58 16.55 20.27 -15.43
N PRO A 59 16.65 19.13 -16.13
CA PRO A 59 17.04 19.11 -17.55
C PRO A 59 16.04 19.76 -18.51
N LEU A 60 14.77 19.90 -18.11
CA LEU A 60 13.74 20.57 -18.90
C LEU A 60 13.81 22.10 -18.77
N ILE A 61 14.56 22.60 -17.79
CA ILE A 61 14.71 24.03 -17.49
C ILE A 61 16.08 24.49 -18.01
N PRO A 62 16.16 25.60 -18.77
CA PRO A 62 17.45 26.16 -19.18
C PRO A 62 18.38 26.39 -17.99
N ALA A 63 19.66 26.06 -18.15
CA ALA A 63 20.65 26.12 -17.08
C ALA A 63 20.81 27.51 -16.43
N ALA A 64 20.42 28.58 -17.13
CA ALA A 64 20.43 29.95 -16.61
C ALA A 64 19.47 30.19 -15.43
N TYR A 65 18.46 29.32 -15.24
CA TYR A 65 17.50 29.43 -14.13
C TYR A 65 17.81 28.47 -12.98
N TRP A 66 18.95 27.78 -13.02
CA TRP A 66 19.33 26.87 -11.93
C TRP A 66 19.79 27.70 -10.72
N PRO A 67 19.29 27.43 -9.51
CA PRO A 67 19.82 28.05 -8.29
C PRO A 67 21.32 27.75 -8.14
N ASP A 68 21.73 26.58 -8.63
CA ASP A 68 23.09 26.04 -8.61
C ASP A 68 24.09 26.90 -9.42
N THR A 69 23.64 27.78 -10.34
CA THR A 69 24.53 28.73 -11.04
C THR A 69 24.80 30.01 -10.25
N HIS A 70 24.02 30.28 -9.22
CA HIS A 70 24.12 31.52 -8.42
C HIS A 70 24.45 31.26 -6.95
N LEU A 71 24.38 30.01 -6.49
CA LEU A 71 24.70 29.59 -5.13
C LEU A 71 25.86 28.58 -5.12
N PRO A 72 26.78 28.67 -4.14
CA PRO A 72 27.93 27.76 -4.05
C PRO A 72 27.57 26.35 -3.55
N TYR A 73 26.30 26.09 -3.24
CA TYR A 73 25.80 24.79 -2.79
C TYR A 73 24.52 24.44 -3.55
N PRO A 74 24.38 23.19 -4.03
CA PRO A 74 23.18 22.75 -4.71
C PRO A 74 22.01 22.71 -3.72
N ILE A 75 20.89 23.34 -4.08
CA ILE A 75 19.67 23.29 -3.26
C ILE A 75 18.81 22.13 -3.77
N PRO A 76 18.71 21.00 -3.04
CA PRO A 76 17.83 19.90 -3.41
C PRO A 76 16.35 20.34 -3.27
N GLY A 77 15.51 19.94 -4.23
CA GLY A 77 14.06 20.21 -4.22
C GLY A 77 13.62 21.41 -5.05
N PHE A 78 14.53 22.08 -5.75
CA PHE A 78 14.14 23.14 -6.69
C PHE A 78 13.31 22.60 -7.86
N GLY A 79 13.71 21.46 -8.43
CA GLY A 79 12.96 20.81 -9.49
C GLY A 79 11.60 20.32 -9.01
N LEU A 80 11.48 19.88 -7.76
CA LEU A 80 10.19 19.56 -7.14
C LEU A 80 9.23 20.76 -7.11
N ILE A 81 9.70 21.95 -6.70
CA ILE A 81 8.88 23.18 -6.66
C ILE A 81 8.46 23.59 -8.08
N ILE A 82 9.41 23.61 -9.03
CA ILE A 82 9.09 23.98 -10.42
C ILE A 82 8.15 22.95 -11.05
N GLY A 83 8.35 21.66 -10.81
CA GLY A 83 7.46 20.60 -11.27
C GLY A 83 6.04 20.77 -10.71
N LEU A 84 5.91 21.08 -9.42
CA LEU A 84 4.62 21.36 -8.80
C LEU A 84 3.93 22.57 -9.44
N LEU A 85 4.66 23.67 -9.64
CA LEU A 85 4.13 24.87 -10.30
C LEU A 85 3.73 24.60 -11.76
N GLY A 86 4.56 23.86 -12.50
CA GLY A 86 4.30 23.48 -13.89
C GLY A 86 3.07 22.59 -14.04
N LEU A 87 2.93 21.56 -13.19
CA LEU A 87 1.75 20.70 -13.16
C LEU A 87 0.49 21.48 -12.76
N THR A 88 0.60 22.38 -11.77
CA THR A 88 -0.51 23.25 -11.35
C THR A 88 -0.95 24.17 -12.48
N LEU A 89 0.02 24.78 -13.19
CA LEU A 89 -0.27 25.65 -14.33
C LEU A 89 -0.90 24.87 -15.49
N LEU A 90 -0.41 23.66 -15.77
CA LEU A 90 -1.00 22.78 -16.77
C LEU A 90 -2.46 22.43 -16.41
N GLY A 91 -2.73 22.08 -15.16
CA GLY A 91 -4.09 21.86 -14.66
C GLY A 91 -4.97 23.10 -14.77
N PHE A 92 -4.44 24.27 -14.42
CA PHE A 92 -5.13 25.56 -14.58
C PHE A 92 -5.47 25.86 -16.05
N MET A 93 -4.57 25.56 -16.99
CA MET A 93 -4.85 25.72 -18.42
C MET A 93 -6.02 24.84 -18.86
N THR A 94 -6.11 23.60 -18.39
CA THR A 94 -7.21 22.68 -18.72
C THR A 94 -8.57 23.17 -18.18
N ALA A 95 -8.58 23.98 -17.11
CA ALA A 95 -9.80 24.56 -16.57
C ALA A 95 -10.41 25.66 -17.47
N ASN A 96 -9.61 26.25 -18.36
CA ASN A 96 -10.05 27.28 -19.29
C ASN A 96 -10.36 26.68 -20.68
N LEU A 97 -11.37 27.22 -21.37
CA LEU A 97 -11.82 26.74 -22.69
C LEU A 97 -10.67 26.65 -23.70
N VAL A 98 -9.81 27.67 -23.77
CA VAL A 98 -8.67 27.73 -24.70
C VAL A 98 -7.63 26.65 -24.40
N GLY A 99 -7.29 26.43 -23.12
CA GLY A 99 -6.30 25.43 -22.75
C GLY A 99 -6.81 24.01 -22.97
N ARG A 100 -8.10 23.77 -22.71
CA ARG A 100 -8.75 22.50 -23.07
C ARG A 100 -8.68 22.23 -24.57
N THR A 101 -8.99 23.22 -25.42
CA THR A 101 -8.91 23.05 -26.88
C THR A 101 -7.49 22.76 -27.37
N LEU A 102 -6.47 23.38 -26.77
CA LEU A 102 -5.06 23.10 -27.11
C LEU A 102 -4.64 21.68 -26.74
N ILE A 103 -5.05 21.20 -25.57
CA ILE A 103 -4.78 19.82 -25.12
C ILE A 103 -5.50 18.83 -26.03
N ASP A 104 -6.79 19.04 -26.30
CA ASP A 104 -7.59 18.19 -27.18
C ASP A 104 -7.00 18.12 -28.60
N ALA A 105 -6.45 19.23 -29.12
CA ALA A 105 -5.76 19.26 -30.40
C ALA A 105 -4.46 18.44 -30.39
N GLY A 106 -3.67 18.53 -29.31
CA GLY A 106 -2.48 17.70 -29.12
C GLY A 106 -2.82 16.21 -29.05
N GLU A 107 -3.89 15.86 -28.34
CA GLU A 107 -4.41 14.50 -28.28
C GLU A 107 -4.90 14.01 -29.63
N ALA A 108 -5.54 14.87 -30.44
CA ALA A 108 -5.98 14.52 -31.78
C ALA A 108 -4.80 14.14 -32.69
N ILE A 109 -3.65 14.81 -32.54
CA ILE A 109 -2.41 14.47 -33.26
C ILE A 109 -1.89 13.10 -32.80
N LEU A 110 -1.79 12.88 -31.48
CA LEU A 110 -1.37 11.60 -30.90
C LEU A 110 -2.27 10.44 -31.37
N ASN A 111 -3.58 10.67 -31.45
CA ASN A 111 -4.57 9.70 -31.88
C ASN A 111 -4.48 9.31 -33.36
N ARG A 112 -3.84 10.16 -34.21
CA ARG A 112 -3.60 9.86 -35.63
C ARG A 112 -2.37 8.97 -35.86
N MET A 113 -1.51 8.81 -34.86
CA MET A 113 -0.33 7.95 -34.99
C MET A 113 -0.70 6.48 -34.71
N PRO A 114 -0.58 5.56 -35.69
CA PRO A 114 -1.12 4.20 -35.59
C PRO A 114 -0.53 3.36 -34.45
N VAL A 115 0.72 3.59 -34.07
CA VAL A 115 1.40 2.89 -32.96
C VAL A 115 1.19 3.60 -31.62
N VAL A 116 1.31 4.93 -31.59
CA VAL A 116 1.29 5.72 -30.34
C VAL A 116 -0.12 5.83 -29.77
N ARG A 117 -1.16 5.88 -30.62
CA ARG A 117 -2.55 6.07 -30.18
C ARG A 117 -3.03 5.02 -29.18
N GLY A 118 -2.67 3.75 -29.37
CA GLY A 118 -3.13 2.65 -28.52
C GLY A 118 -2.50 2.74 -27.13
N LEU A 119 -1.19 2.97 -27.09
CA LEU A 119 -0.44 3.15 -25.85
C LEU A 119 -0.91 4.40 -25.09
N TYR A 120 -1.04 5.54 -25.77
CA TYR A 120 -1.48 6.78 -25.15
C TYR A 120 -2.89 6.65 -24.56
N LYS A 121 -3.84 6.09 -25.32
CA LYS A 121 -5.21 5.87 -24.82
C LYS A 121 -5.24 4.90 -23.63
N GLY A 122 -4.49 3.79 -23.69
CA GLY A 122 -4.43 2.84 -22.59
C GLY A 122 -3.87 3.47 -21.32
N VAL A 123 -2.76 4.20 -21.43
CA VAL A 123 -2.17 4.92 -20.30
C VAL A 123 -3.14 5.98 -19.77
N LYS A 124 -3.70 6.83 -20.64
CA LYS A 124 -4.66 7.86 -20.26
C LYS A 124 -5.86 7.27 -19.53
N GLN A 125 -6.44 6.19 -20.06
CA GLN A 125 -7.56 5.51 -19.42
C GLN A 125 -7.20 4.98 -18.03
N VAL A 126 -6.03 4.36 -17.85
CA VAL A 126 -5.57 3.90 -16.53
C VAL A 126 -5.47 5.06 -15.54
N PHE A 127 -4.86 6.18 -15.95
CA PHE A 127 -4.76 7.37 -15.11
C PHE A 127 -6.15 7.96 -14.81
N GLU A 128 -7.00 8.16 -15.81
CA GLU A 128 -8.36 8.68 -15.61
C GLU A 128 -9.17 7.79 -14.67
N THR A 129 -9.08 6.46 -14.83
CA THR A 129 -9.76 5.51 -13.97
C THR A 129 -9.26 5.61 -12.52
N ILE A 130 -7.95 5.57 -12.27
CA ILE A 130 -7.38 5.63 -10.91
C ILE A 130 -7.68 6.96 -10.21
N PHE A 131 -7.68 8.08 -10.95
CA PHE A 131 -7.84 9.43 -10.39
C PHE A 131 -9.26 9.99 -10.53
N SER A 132 -10.20 9.27 -11.17
CA SER A 132 -11.61 9.66 -11.19
C SER A 132 -12.20 9.55 -9.78
N GLN A 133 -12.80 10.65 -9.29
CA GLN A 133 -13.53 10.64 -8.01
C GLN A 133 -14.71 9.64 -8.02
N SER A 134 -15.10 9.16 -9.20
CA SER A 134 -16.27 8.29 -9.42
C SER A 134 -15.94 6.81 -9.64
N GLY A 135 -14.68 6.39 -9.88
CA GLY A 135 -14.37 5.02 -10.30
C GLY A 135 -13.16 4.39 -9.61
N THR A 136 -13.37 3.27 -8.93
CA THR A 136 -12.40 2.14 -8.86
C THR A 136 -11.01 2.32 -8.23
N SER A 137 -10.90 2.98 -7.08
CA SER A 137 -10.02 2.39 -6.05
C SER A 137 -10.82 1.26 -5.41
N PHE A 138 -10.23 0.09 -5.12
CA PHE A 138 -10.93 -0.98 -4.40
C PHE A 138 -11.62 -0.38 -3.17
N ARG A 139 -12.95 -0.27 -3.18
CA ARG A 139 -13.63 0.54 -2.14
C ARG A 139 -13.89 -0.27 -0.88
N LYS A 140 -13.83 -1.59 -1.00
CA LYS A 140 -14.27 -2.51 0.02
C LYS A 140 -13.33 -3.68 0.12
N VAL A 141 -13.16 -4.15 1.34
CA VAL A 141 -12.46 -5.39 1.65
C VAL A 141 -13.50 -6.48 1.84
N GLY A 142 -13.21 -7.68 1.36
CA GLY A 142 -14.03 -8.85 1.59
C GLY A 142 -13.20 -10.05 1.96
N MET A 143 -13.88 -11.16 2.24
CA MET A 143 -13.29 -12.48 2.34
C MET A 143 -13.96 -13.43 1.37
N VAL A 144 -13.16 -14.31 0.81
CA VAL A 144 -13.63 -15.42 -0.04
C VAL A 144 -12.99 -16.72 0.44
N GLN A 145 -13.61 -17.84 0.07
CA GLN A 145 -13.01 -19.14 0.33
C GLN A 145 -11.94 -19.44 -0.73
N PHE A 146 -10.68 -19.56 -0.31
CA PHE A 146 -9.55 -19.85 -1.19
C PHE A 146 -8.39 -20.46 -0.38
N PRO A 147 -7.71 -21.52 -0.87
CA PRO A 147 -7.93 -22.21 -2.15
C PRO A 147 -9.03 -23.29 -2.10
N GLN A 148 -9.55 -23.63 -0.92
CA GLN A 148 -10.55 -24.68 -0.73
C GLN A 148 -11.62 -24.25 0.28
N PRO A 149 -12.80 -24.92 0.29
CA PRO A 149 -13.85 -24.63 1.25
C PRO A 149 -13.37 -24.67 2.71
N GLY A 150 -13.81 -23.71 3.52
CA GLY A 150 -13.40 -23.54 4.92
C GLY A 150 -12.11 -22.74 5.14
N MET A 151 -11.34 -22.45 4.09
CA MET A 151 -10.16 -21.56 4.16
C MET A 151 -10.52 -20.18 3.63
N TRP A 152 -10.37 -19.14 4.46
CA TRP A 152 -10.76 -17.78 4.11
C TRP A 152 -9.56 -16.90 3.83
N SER A 153 -9.61 -16.15 2.73
CA SER A 153 -8.60 -15.17 2.35
C SER A 153 -9.20 -13.79 2.20
N ILE A 154 -8.42 -12.77 2.54
CA ILE A 154 -8.78 -11.36 2.33
C ILE A 154 -8.67 -11.04 0.84
N VAL A 155 -9.67 -10.35 0.31
CA VAL A 155 -9.69 -9.83 -1.06
C VAL A 155 -10.11 -8.38 -1.08
N PHE A 156 -9.68 -7.68 -2.12
CA PHE A 156 -10.15 -6.34 -2.42
C PHE A 156 -11.22 -6.43 -3.51
N ILE A 157 -12.40 -5.87 -3.21
CA ILE A 157 -13.56 -5.93 -4.10
C ILE A 157 -13.40 -4.87 -5.20
N ALA A 158 -13.39 -5.33 -6.45
CA ALA A 158 -13.28 -4.50 -7.65
C ALA A 158 -14.68 -4.16 -8.19
N GLN A 159 -14.79 -3.88 -9.49
CA GLN A 159 -16.08 -3.68 -10.16
C GLN A 159 -16.76 -4.99 -10.52
N GLU A 160 -18.07 -4.88 -10.76
CA GLU A 160 -18.88 -5.89 -11.44
C GLU A 160 -18.30 -6.20 -12.83
N ALA A 161 -18.57 -7.41 -13.31
CA ALA A 161 -18.18 -7.83 -14.64
C ALA A 161 -18.83 -6.93 -15.70
N ALA A 162 -18.05 -6.49 -16.70
CA ALA A 162 -18.62 -5.80 -17.85
C ALA A 162 -19.62 -6.73 -18.56
N PRO A 163 -20.66 -6.22 -19.25
CA PRO A 163 -21.71 -7.04 -19.87
C PRO A 163 -21.18 -8.14 -20.79
N GLU A 164 -20.07 -7.88 -21.49
CA GLU A 164 -19.41 -8.86 -22.35
C GLU A 164 -18.82 -10.06 -21.58
N ILE A 165 -18.32 -9.81 -20.37
CA ILE A 165 -17.77 -10.83 -19.49
C ILE A 165 -18.92 -11.51 -18.74
N ALA A 166 -19.82 -10.73 -18.14
CA ALA A 166 -20.99 -11.20 -17.40
C ALA A 166 -21.82 -12.19 -18.23
N GLY A 167 -22.14 -11.84 -19.49
CA GLY A 167 -22.92 -12.68 -20.39
C GLY A 167 -22.29 -14.03 -20.76
N ARG A 168 -21.02 -14.28 -20.38
CA ARG A 168 -20.32 -15.55 -20.59
C ARG A 168 -20.05 -16.31 -19.29
N LEU A 169 -20.39 -15.74 -18.13
CA LEU A 169 -20.22 -16.37 -16.83
C LEU A 169 -21.51 -17.11 -16.41
N PRO A 170 -21.41 -18.21 -15.64
CA PRO A 170 -22.56 -19.03 -15.23
C PRO A 170 -23.67 -18.26 -14.49
N ASP A 171 -23.31 -17.24 -13.71
CA ASP A 171 -24.25 -16.42 -12.93
C ASP A 171 -24.42 -14.99 -13.49
N GLY A 172 -24.03 -14.75 -14.74
CA GLY A 172 -24.33 -13.50 -15.43
C GLY A 172 -23.84 -12.24 -14.70
N ASP A 173 -24.79 -11.34 -14.43
CA ASP A 173 -24.58 -10.04 -13.77
C ASP A 173 -24.38 -10.15 -12.25
N GLU A 174 -24.61 -11.32 -11.62
CA GLU A 174 -24.33 -11.52 -10.19
C GLU A 174 -22.86 -11.79 -9.88
N GLN A 175 -21.98 -11.64 -10.88
CA GLN A 175 -20.56 -11.87 -10.79
C GLN A 175 -19.80 -10.59 -10.42
N ILE A 176 -18.97 -10.68 -9.39
CA ILE A 176 -18.16 -9.55 -8.92
C ILE A 176 -16.67 -9.86 -9.09
N GLY A 177 -15.91 -8.87 -9.58
CA GLY A 177 -14.47 -8.99 -9.66
C GLY A 177 -13.83 -8.81 -8.29
N VAL A 178 -12.91 -9.70 -7.93
CA VAL A 178 -12.10 -9.56 -6.72
C VAL A 178 -10.63 -9.72 -7.04
N PHE A 179 -9.80 -8.98 -6.31
CA PHE A 179 -8.35 -9.14 -6.32
C PHE A 179 -7.91 -9.80 -5.02
N LEU A 180 -7.31 -10.98 -5.13
CA LEU A 180 -6.72 -11.74 -4.02
C LEU A 180 -5.21 -11.47 -3.98
N PRO A 181 -4.74 -10.62 -3.06
CA PRO A 181 -3.33 -10.29 -2.95
C PRO A 181 -2.51 -11.42 -2.32
N CYS A 182 -1.22 -11.46 -2.68
CA CYS A 182 -0.23 -12.34 -2.06
C CYS A 182 0.38 -11.67 -0.82
N THR A 183 0.62 -12.45 0.22
CA THR A 183 1.32 -12.02 1.43
C THR A 183 2.84 -12.21 1.26
N PRO A 184 3.70 -11.26 1.69
CA PRO A 184 3.39 -9.95 2.27
C PRO A 184 3.27 -8.82 1.24
N ASN A 185 3.34 -9.09 -0.06
CA ASN A 185 3.32 -8.05 -1.10
C ASN A 185 1.92 -7.86 -1.73
N PRO A 186 1.12 -6.87 -1.29
CA PRO A 186 -0.25 -6.67 -1.73
C PRO A 186 -0.36 -6.16 -3.18
N THR A 187 0.76 -5.89 -3.86
CA THR A 187 0.77 -5.49 -5.27
C THR A 187 0.72 -6.67 -6.24
N THR A 188 0.93 -7.89 -5.73
CA THR A 188 0.89 -9.14 -6.50
C THR A 188 -0.28 -9.99 -6.05
N GLY A 189 -0.85 -10.81 -6.93
CA GLY A 189 -2.02 -11.60 -6.59
C GLY A 189 -2.74 -12.16 -7.80
N PHE A 190 -3.95 -12.67 -7.55
CA PHE A 190 -4.85 -13.18 -8.57
C PHE A 190 -6.06 -12.26 -8.69
N PHE A 191 -6.54 -12.07 -9.91
CA PHE A 191 -7.83 -11.44 -10.17
C PHE A 191 -8.77 -12.49 -10.76
N PHE A 192 -9.99 -12.56 -10.25
CA PHE A 192 -11.02 -13.46 -10.78
C PHE A 192 -12.42 -12.94 -10.47
N TYR A 193 -13.39 -13.44 -11.23
CA TYR A 193 -14.82 -13.25 -10.98
C TYR A 193 -15.37 -14.42 -10.18
N LEU A 194 -16.25 -14.13 -9.23
CA LEU A 194 -17.02 -15.12 -8.49
C LEU A 194 -18.43 -14.59 -8.18
N PRO A 195 -19.39 -15.48 -7.84
CA PRO A 195 -20.73 -15.06 -7.46
C PRO A 195 -20.68 -14.13 -6.26
N ARG A 196 -21.44 -13.03 -6.30
CA ARG A 196 -21.50 -12.03 -5.23
C ARG A 196 -21.79 -12.63 -3.86
N ARG A 197 -22.63 -13.68 -3.83
CA ARG A 197 -23.00 -14.46 -2.63
C ARG A 197 -21.83 -15.17 -1.94
N GLU A 198 -20.71 -15.37 -2.65
CA GLU A 198 -19.50 -16.04 -2.11
C GLU A 198 -18.51 -15.05 -1.49
N VAL A 199 -18.80 -13.75 -1.58
CA VAL A 199 -17.98 -12.68 -1.00
C VAL A 199 -18.63 -12.18 0.30
N VAL A 200 -17.91 -12.36 1.41
CA VAL A 200 -18.28 -11.78 2.71
C VAL A 200 -17.64 -10.39 2.81
N GLU A 201 -18.42 -9.32 2.69
CA GLU A 201 -17.89 -7.96 2.86
C GLU A 201 -17.48 -7.71 4.31
N LEU A 202 -16.32 -7.06 4.49
CA LEU A 202 -15.83 -6.59 5.78
C LEU A 202 -16.05 -5.09 5.93
N THR A 203 -16.18 -4.63 7.17
CA THR A 203 -16.33 -3.21 7.52
C THR A 203 -15.00 -2.50 7.76
N ILE A 204 -13.88 -3.18 7.55
CA ILE A 204 -12.53 -2.62 7.73
C ILE A 204 -12.15 -1.74 6.54
N SER A 205 -11.25 -0.79 6.78
CA SER A 205 -10.68 0.04 5.73
C SER A 205 -9.78 -0.78 4.80
N VAL A 206 -9.62 -0.31 3.56
CA VAL A 206 -8.73 -0.93 2.56
C VAL A 206 -7.29 -0.88 3.05
N GLU A 207 -6.92 0.21 3.72
CA GLU A 207 -5.62 0.40 4.36
C GLU A 207 -5.37 -0.64 5.45
N ASP A 208 -6.36 -0.94 6.29
CA ASP A 208 -6.21 -1.95 7.34
C ASP A 208 -6.18 -3.37 6.76
N GLY A 209 -6.93 -3.64 5.69
CA GLY A 209 -6.78 -4.87 4.91
C GLY A 209 -5.36 -5.03 4.36
N ALA A 210 -4.82 -3.98 3.73
CA ALA A 210 -3.46 -3.98 3.20
C ALA A 210 -2.39 -4.17 4.29
N LYS A 211 -2.54 -3.53 5.46
CA LYS A 211 -1.65 -3.75 6.61
C LYS A 211 -1.68 -5.20 7.11
N LEU A 212 -2.87 -5.81 7.18
CA LEU A 212 -3.02 -7.20 7.58
C LEU A 212 -2.24 -8.13 6.64
N ILE A 213 -2.36 -7.92 5.33
CA ILE A 213 -1.63 -8.69 4.31
C ILE A 213 -0.12 -8.43 4.39
N MET A 214 0.31 -7.17 4.43
CA MET A 214 1.73 -6.82 4.50
C MET A 214 2.44 -7.34 5.75
N SER A 215 1.71 -7.43 6.86
CA SER A 215 2.22 -7.96 8.12
C SER A 215 2.12 -9.48 8.23
N ALA A 216 1.66 -10.17 7.18
CA ALA A 216 1.40 -11.61 7.18
C ALA A 216 0.50 -12.07 8.34
N GLY A 217 -0.52 -11.27 8.67
CA GLY A 217 -1.46 -11.57 9.75
C GLY A 217 -1.03 -11.10 11.15
N LEU A 218 0.18 -10.54 11.30
CA LEU A 218 0.69 -10.10 12.60
C LEU A 218 -0.03 -8.85 13.13
N ILE A 219 -0.56 -8.00 12.24
CA ILE A 219 -1.32 -6.81 12.59
C ILE A 219 -2.79 -7.05 12.23
N GLN A 220 -3.63 -7.30 13.23
CA GLN A 220 -5.07 -7.45 13.05
C GLN A 220 -5.78 -6.08 13.01
N PRO A 221 -6.71 -5.85 12.06
CA PRO A 221 -7.56 -4.67 12.07
C PRO A 221 -8.29 -4.54 13.41
N GLY A 222 -8.24 -3.36 14.03
CA GLY A 222 -8.86 -3.14 15.34
C GLY A 222 -8.15 -3.77 16.55
N ALA A 223 -6.94 -4.33 16.40
CA ALA A 223 -6.16 -4.89 17.53
C ALA A 223 -5.85 -3.87 18.64
N VAL A 224 -5.87 -2.57 18.33
CA VAL A 224 -5.73 -1.51 19.34
C VAL A 224 -7.03 -1.36 20.17
N ALA A 225 -8.19 -1.76 19.63
CA ALA A 225 -9.50 -1.69 20.29
C ALA A 225 -9.98 -3.03 20.91
N ALA A 226 -9.49 -4.17 20.42
CA ALA A 226 -9.99 -5.50 20.78
C ALA A 226 -9.54 -6.05 22.15
N LYS A 227 -8.81 -5.28 22.97
CA LYS A 227 -8.40 -5.71 24.33
C LYS A 227 -9.57 -5.79 25.32
N GLY A 228 -10.82 -5.57 24.89
CA GLY A 228 -12.01 -5.54 25.76
C GLY A 228 -13.30 -6.14 25.21
N LEU A 229 -13.30 -6.85 24.08
CA LEU A 229 -14.53 -7.46 23.55
C LEU A 229 -14.69 -8.92 24.03
N PRO A 230 -15.85 -9.32 24.59
CA PRO A 230 -16.12 -10.69 24.98
C PRO A 230 -16.10 -11.60 23.74
N ARG A 231 -15.42 -12.74 23.86
CA ARG A 231 -15.43 -13.79 22.84
C ARG A 231 -16.88 -14.26 22.63
N PRO A 232 -17.38 -14.39 21.39
CA PRO A 232 -18.69 -14.99 21.17
C PRO A 232 -18.72 -16.42 21.73
N PRO A 233 -19.86 -16.88 22.29
CA PRO A 233 -19.97 -18.21 22.88
C PRO A 233 -19.68 -19.29 21.83
N ALA A 234 -18.90 -20.29 22.22
CA ALA A 234 -18.60 -21.44 21.37
C ALA A 234 -19.90 -22.19 21.06
N ASN A 235 -20.11 -22.54 19.79
CA ASN A 235 -21.23 -23.39 19.40
C ASN A 235 -21.18 -24.73 20.14
N PRO A 236 -22.32 -25.26 20.61
CA PRO A 236 -22.35 -26.55 21.27
C PRO A 236 -21.90 -27.66 20.31
N PRO A 237 -21.24 -28.72 20.82
CA PRO A 237 -20.80 -29.84 20.01
C PRO A 237 -22.01 -30.49 19.32
N ALA A 238 -21.86 -30.77 18.02
CA ALA A 238 -22.85 -31.50 17.25
C ALA A 238 -23.16 -32.84 17.95
N ALA A 239 -24.43 -33.05 18.29
CA ALA A 239 -24.89 -34.30 18.87
C ALA A 239 -24.65 -35.43 17.87
N ALA A 240 -23.96 -36.47 18.33
CA ALA A 240 -23.81 -37.76 17.66
C ALA A 240 -25.08 -38.60 17.78
#